data_AF-A0A2A5JST3-F1
#
_entry.id   AF-A0A2A5JST3-F1
#
_cell.length_a   1.000
_cell.length_b   1.000
_cell.length_c   1.000
_cell.angle_alpha   90.00
_cell.angle_beta   90.00
_cell.angle_gamma   90.00
#
_symmetry.space_group_name_H-M   'P 1'
#
loop_
_entity.id
_entity.type
_entity.pdbx_description
1 polymer ?
#
loop_
_entity_poly.entity_id
_entity_poly.type
_entity_poly.pdbx_seq_one_letter_code
_entity_poly.pdbx_strand_id
1 'polypeptide(L)'
;MSTLHLADILNSSLGHYRQHHIMSYQQQRVCQHLQSCRTGQLGYQTWQCDNCGESQQIGCSCRDRHCPRCQGMATARWIQKQQENLLPCRYFHLVFTLPHELNAIAHYNPSALYQCLFKAAWQTLSKFANRKGHGQLGMTSLLHTWGQNLSQHIHLHCLIPAGTLDKTQWNEIEKGYLYPVKALSTVFRGKMLAALSECNTSLMKVNTPTKWCVYSKACLAYSEKLVSYLARYTQKGVMSESRLVSANAQSVSFKYRDYADDNRDKVMTLSNDEFLRRYLQHVLPKGFMRIRHYGFLANACRKRKLALIRSQASCTCRVKRPKTGENVTLIPNWACQHCKVGILRLIGVFKLDATPTKVDRTS
;
A
#
# COMPACT_ATOMS: atom_id res chain seq x y z
N MET A 1 -15.33 4.63 -25.56
CA MET A 1 -14.03 5.31 -25.33
C MET A 1 -13.03 4.25 -24.92
N SER A 2 -11.86 4.20 -25.56
CA SER A 2 -10.77 3.29 -25.16
C SER A 2 -10.38 3.55 -23.70
N THR A 3 -10.33 2.51 -22.88
CA THR A 3 -9.81 2.60 -21.51
C THR A 3 -8.33 2.95 -21.58
N LEU A 4 -7.90 4.04 -20.93
CA LEU A 4 -6.49 4.42 -20.86
C LEU A 4 -5.77 3.60 -19.79
N HIS A 5 -4.66 2.98 -20.16
CA HIS A 5 -3.80 2.26 -19.24
C HIS A 5 -2.47 2.99 -19.05
N LEU A 6 -1.88 2.83 -17.87
CA LEU A 6 -0.53 3.34 -17.59
C LEU A 6 0.50 2.79 -18.59
N ALA A 7 0.29 1.55 -19.00
CA ALA A 7 1.18 0.89 -19.93
C ALA A 7 1.11 1.50 -21.34
N ASP A 8 0.05 2.24 -21.71
CA ASP A 8 -0.04 2.96 -22.99
C ASP A 8 0.88 4.20 -22.95
N ILE A 9 0.88 4.91 -21.83
CA ILE A 9 1.80 6.04 -21.55
C ILE A 9 3.26 5.56 -21.56
N LEU A 10 3.53 4.40 -20.94
CA LEU A 10 4.87 3.80 -20.97
C LEU A 10 5.30 3.44 -22.40
N ASN A 11 4.41 2.85 -23.20
CA ASN A 11 4.74 2.49 -24.57
C ASN A 11 5.05 3.71 -25.45
N SER A 12 4.33 4.82 -25.28
CA SER A 12 4.56 6.03 -26.09
C SER A 12 5.74 6.87 -25.63
N SER A 13 5.99 6.93 -24.31
CA SER A 13 6.85 7.99 -23.74
C SER A 13 8.13 7.49 -23.07
N LEU A 14 8.22 6.19 -22.74
CA LEU A 14 9.36 5.67 -21.97
C LEU A 14 10.68 5.72 -22.76
N GLY A 15 10.62 5.60 -24.09
CA GLY A 15 11.80 5.71 -24.95
C GLY A 15 12.46 7.08 -24.82
N HIS A 16 11.68 8.15 -24.98
CA HIS A 16 12.12 9.53 -24.78
C HIS A 16 12.62 9.75 -23.35
N TYR A 17 11.85 9.31 -22.35
CA TYR A 17 12.23 9.46 -20.94
C TYR A 17 13.63 8.89 -20.62
N ARG A 18 13.97 7.73 -21.20
CA ARG A 18 15.28 7.07 -21.00
C ARG A 18 16.46 7.82 -21.63
N GLN A 19 16.22 8.65 -22.64
CA GLN A 19 17.28 9.46 -23.27
C GLN A 19 17.69 10.63 -22.38
N HIS A 20 16.77 11.14 -21.55
CA HIS A 20 16.99 12.32 -20.71
C HIS A 20 17.13 12.01 -19.22
N HIS A 21 16.80 10.79 -18.78
CA HIS A 21 16.80 10.42 -17.37
C HIS A 21 17.45 9.07 -17.09
N ILE A 22 18.25 9.02 -16.03
CA ILE A 22 18.82 7.77 -15.50
C ILE A 22 17.73 7.03 -14.72
N MET A 23 17.51 5.77 -15.10
CA MET A 23 16.59 4.87 -14.40
C MET A 23 17.38 3.80 -13.66
N SER A 24 16.96 3.50 -12.43
CA SER A 24 17.46 2.31 -11.74
C SER A 24 17.02 1.03 -12.46
N TYR A 25 17.80 -0.04 -12.31
CA TYR A 25 17.44 -1.37 -12.81
C TYR A 25 16.05 -1.82 -12.35
N GLN A 26 15.66 -1.49 -11.11
CA GLN A 26 14.33 -1.82 -10.60
C GLN A 26 13.25 -1.07 -11.40
N GLN A 27 13.37 0.25 -11.56
CA GLN A 27 12.41 1.04 -12.35
C GLN A 27 12.28 0.51 -13.79
N GLN A 28 13.39 0.16 -14.44
CA GLN A 28 13.38 -0.43 -15.78
C GLN A 28 12.60 -1.74 -15.82
N ARG A 29 12.83 -2.62 -14.84
CA ARG A 29 12.09 -3.89 -14.71
C ARG A 29 10.60 -3.68 -14.46
N VAL A 30 10.24 -2.74 -13.60
CA VAL A 30 8.83 -2.41 -13.37
C VAL A 30 8.18 -1.94 -14.66
N CYS A 31 8.81 -1.04 -15.41
CA CYS A 31 8.29 -0.63 -16.71
C CYS A 31 8.08 -1.82 -17.65
N GLN A 32 9.06 -2.72 -17.79
CA GLN A 32 8.92 -3.93 -18.62
C GLN A 32 7.76 -4.83 -18.16
N HIS A 33 7.62 -5.06 -16.85
CA HIS A 33 6.49 -5.81 -16.29
C HIS A 33 5.14 -5.12 -16.60
N LEU A 34 5.06 -3.79 -16.46
CA LEU A 34 3.84 -3.03 -16.76
C LEU A 34 3.47 -3.08 -18.24
N GLN A 35 4.45 -2.92 -19.13
CA GLN A 35 4.25 -2.94 -20.59
C GLN A 35 3.78 -4.31 -21.10
N SER A 36 4.29 -5.40 -20.52
CA SER A 36 3.93 -6.79 -20.87
C SER A 36 2.61 -7.26 -20.22
N CYS A 37 2.13 -6.58 -19.18
CA CYS A 37 0.95 -6.98 -18.43
C CYS A 37 -0.31 -6.99 -19.31
N ARG A 38 -1.04 -8.13 -19.32
CA ARG A 38 -2.30 -8.31 -20.08
C ARG A 38 -2.16 -8.19 -21.61
N THR A 39 -0.95 -8.36 -22.14
CA THR A 39 -0.68 -8.26 -23.59
C THR A 39 -0.64 -9.61 -24.32
N GLY A 40 -0.59 -10.72 -23.58
CA GLY A 40 -0.31 -12.04 -24.14
C GLY A 40 1.16 -12.45 -24.13
N GLN A 41 2.10 -11.50 -24.00
CA GLN A 41 3.54 -11.79 -23.90
C GLN A 41 3.88 -12.71 -22.71
N LEU A 42 3.06 -12.68 -21.66
CA LEU A 42 3.20 -13.52 -20.46
C LEU A 42 2.38 -14.81 -20.55
N GLY A 43 1.86 -15.15 -21.73
CA GLY A 43 0.84 -16.18 -21.96
C GLY A 43 -0.59 -15.66 -21.81
N TYR A 44 -1.54 -16.54 -22.05
CA TYR A 44 -2.98 -16.31 -22.00
C TYR A 44 -3.64 -17.26 -21.01
N GLN A 45 -4.70 -16.75 -20.37
CA GLN A 45 -5.63 -17.52 -19.56
C GLN A 45 -6.87 -17.77 -20.41
N THR A 46 -7.23 -19.03 -20.61
CA THR A 46 -8.47 -19.39 -21.29
C THR A 46 -9.55 -19.61 -20.24
N TRP A 47 -10.65 -18.87 -20.38
CA TRP A 47 -11.80 -18.97 -19.51
C TRP A 47 -13.01 -19.41 -20.31
N GLN A 48 -13.80 -20.34 -19.78
CA GLN A 48 -14.98 -20.88 -20.44
C GLN A 48 -16.20 -20.78 -19.52
N CYS A 49 -17.33 -20.37 -20.09
CA CYS A 49 -18.61 -20.30 -19.40
C CYS A 49 -19.11 -21.71 -19.08
N ASP A 50 -19.44 -21.97 -17.81
CA ASP A 50 -20.00 -23.25 -17.36
C ASP A 50 -21.45 -23.50 -17.78
N ASN A 51 -22.12 -22.50 -18.38
CA ASN A 51 -23.50 -22.62 -18.87
C ASN A 51 -23.60 -22.69 -20.41
N CYS A 52 -22.99 -21.73 -21.11
CA CYS A 52 -23.16 -21.59 -22.57
C CYS A 52 -21.91 -21.97 -23.38
N GLY A 53 -20.84 -22.44 -22.74
CA GLY A 53 -19.61 -22.86 -23.42
C GLY A 53 -18.75 -21.74 -24.02
N GLU A 54 -19.24 -20.49 -24.00
CA GLU A 54 -18.52 -19.30 -24.49
C GLU A 54 -17.14 -19.20 -23.86
N SER A 55 -16.12 -19.02 -24.70
CA SER A 55 -14.72 -18.97 -24.28
C SER A 55 -14.11 -17.60 -24.54
N GLN A 56 -13.34 -17.11 -23.58
CA GLN A 56 -12.57 -15.87 -23.71
C GLN A 56 -11.11 -16.11 -23.33
N GLN A 57 -10.22 -15.40 -24.00
CA GLN A 57 -8.80 -15.40 -23.69
C GLN A 57 -8.40 -14.06 -23.06
N ILE A 58 -7.69 -14.14 -21.94
CA ILE A 58 -7.24 -12.98 -21.18
C ILE A 58 -5.73 -13.06 -21.01
N GLY A 59 -5.01 -12.01 -21.40
CA GLY A 59 -3.56 -11.97 -21.25
C GLY A 59 -3.14 -12.14 -19.77
N CYS A 60 -2.04 -12.86 -19.52
CA CYS A 60 -1.55 -13.07 -18.17
C CYS A 60 -1.07 -11.76 -17.52
N SER A 61 -1.20 -11.70 -16.19
CA SER A 61 -0.85 -10.53 -15.40
C SER A 61 0.64 -10.57 -15.00
N CYS A 62 1.29 -9.41 -14.94
CA CYS A 62 2.72 -9.33 -14.58
C CYS A 62 3.01 -9.58 -13.10
N ARG A 63 1.99 -9.51 -12.25
CA ARG A 63 2.06 -9.67 -10.78
C ARG A 63 2.99 -8.68 -10.06
N ASP A 64 3.52 -7.67 -10.75
CA ASP A 64 4.35 -6.64 -10.13
C ASP A 64 3.53 -5.82 -9.12
N ARG A 65 4.09 -5.62 -7.92
CA ARG A 65 3.49 -4.87 -6.81
C ARG A 65 3.18 -3.40 -7.13
N HIS A 66 3.83 -2.83 -8.13
CA HIS A 66 3.58 -1.46 -8.58
C HIS A 66 2.48 -1.42 -9.66
N CYS A 67 2.13 -2.56 -10.26
CA CYS A 67 1.10 -2.62 -11.30
C CYS A 67 -0.28 -2.26 -10.76
N PRO A 68 -0.95 -1.26 -11.35
CA PRO A 68 -2.27 -0.84 -10.90
C PRO A 68 -3.36 -1.88 -11.16
N ARG A 69 -3.11 -2.85 -12.05
CA ARG A 69 -4.08 -3.89 -12.47
C ARG A 69 -3.95 -5.20 -11.71
N CYS A 70 -2.74 -5.60 -11.33
CA CYS A 70 -2.48 -6.95 -10.84
C CYS A 70 -2.83 -7.16 -9.35
N GLN A 71 -2.86 -6.09 -8.57
CA GLN A 71 -2.78 -6.23 -7.11
C GLN A 71 -4.12 -6.49 -6.40
N GLY A 72 -5.26 -6.47 -7.09
CA GLY A 72 -6.58 -6.65 -6.48
C GLY A 72 -6.67 -7.95 -5.66
N MET A 73 -6.32 -9.07 -6.28
CA MET A 73 -6.32 -10.40 -5.65
C MET A 73 -5.31 -10.53 -4.49
N ALA A 74 -4.10 -9.99 -4.67
CA ALA A 74 -3.08 -9.98 -3.62
C ALA A 74 -3.54 -9.12 -2.43
N THR A 75 -4.21 -8.00 -2.69
CA THR A 75 -4.83 -7.14 -1.66
C THR A 75 -5.89 -7.93 -0.90
N ALA A 76 -6.84 -8.58 -1.60
CA ALA A 76 -7.92 -9.35 -0.98
C ALA A 76 -7.41 -10.48 -0.08
N ARG A 77 -6.44 -11.28 -0.55
CA ARG A 77 -5.80 -12.33 0.25
C ARG A 77 -5.08 -11.75 1.48
N TRP A 78 -4.41 -10.61 1.32
CA TRP A 78 -3.74 -9.95 2.42
C TRP A 78 -4.74 -9.44 3.48
N ILE A 79 -5.88 -8.85 3.06
CA ILE A 79 -6.99 -8.42 3.94
C ILE A 79 -7.48 -9.59 4.78
N GLN A 80 -7.82 -10.72 4.14
CA GLN A 80 -8.33 -11.90 4.83
C GLN A 80 -7.34 -12.40 5.88
N LYS A 81 -6.06 -12.53 5.50
CA LYS A 81 -5.00 -12.90 6.45
C LYS A 81 -4.82 -11.87 7.57
N GLN A 82 -5.05 -10.58 7.32
CA GLN A 82 -4.99 -9.59 8.39
C GLN A 82 -6.18 -9.66 9.34
N GLN A 83 -7.39 -9.96 8.85
CA GLN A 83 -8.57 -10.15 9.70
C GLN A 83 -8.32 -11.20 10.78
N GLU A 84 -7.67 -12.31 10.42
CA GLU A 84 -7.27 -13.37 11.36
C GLU A 84 -6.30 -12.88 12.45
N ASN A 85 -5.58 -11.78 12.21
CA ASN A 85 -4.61 -11.21 13.13
C ASN A 85 -5.16 -10.01 13.92
N LEU A 86 -6.40 -9.57 13.64
CA LEU A 86 -7.03 -8.51 14.43
C LEU A 86 -7.53 -9.05 15.76
N LEU A 87 -7.30 -8.26 16.81
CA LEU A 87 -7.96 -8.35 18.09
C LEU A 87 -9.32 -7.65 18.03
N PRO A 88 -10.35 -8.16 18.74
CA PRO A 88 -11.67 -7.56 18.81
C PRO A 88 -11.71 -6.34 19.76
N CYS A 89 -10.78 -5.41 19.60
CA CYS A 89 -10.65 -4.20 20.40
C CYS A 89 -10.66 -2.97 19.50
N ARG A 90 -10.73 -1.78 20.09
CA ARG A 90 -10.53 -0.54 19.33
C ARG A 90 -9.09 -0.43 18.81
N TYR A 91 -8.86 0.45 17.84
CA TYR A 91 -7.53 0.69 17.28
C TYR A 91 -7.23 2.17 17.15
N PHE A 92 -5.99 2.55 17.46
CA PHE A 92 -5.45 3.86 17.13
C PHE A 92 -4.79 3.83 15.76
N HIS A 93 -5.01 4.89 14.98
CA HIS A 93 -4.34 5.11 13.70
C HIS A 93 -3.47 6.36 13.80
N LEU A 94 -2.16 6.14 13.84
CA LEU A 94 -1.16 7.21 13.83
C LEU A 94 -0.48 7.27 12.47
N VAL A 95 -0.16 8.47 12.00
CA VAL A 95 0.58 8.70 10.76
C VAL A 95 1.81 9.51 11.06
N PHE A 96 2.98 8.94 10.81
CA PHE A 96 4.27 9.60 10.96
C PHE A 96 4.72 10.10 9.59
N THR A 97 4.81 11.41 9.40
CA THR A 97 5.13 12.01 8.10
C THR A 97 6.53 12.62 8.13
N LEU A 98 7.33 12.33 7.10
CA LEU A 98 8.63 12.98 6.93
C LEU A 98 8.47 14.38 6.31
N PRO A 99 9.30 15.35 6.72
CA PRO A 99 9.41 16.63 6.04
C PRO A 99 9.96 16.45 4.61
N HIS A 100 9.50 17.29 3.68
CA HIS A 100 9.83 17.15 2.25
C HIS A 100 11.33 17.33 1.96
N GLU A 101 12.07 18.01 2.83
CA GLU A 101 13.51 18.19 2.73
C GLU A 101 14.25 16.83 2.76
N LEU A 102 13.68 15.82 3.44
CA LEU A 102 14.24 14.47 3.46
C LEU A 102 13.94 13.65 2.19
N ASN A 103 13.13 14.16 1.26
CA ASN A 103 12.87 13.52 -0.03
C ASN A 103 14.17 13.35 -0.84
N ALA A 104 15.13 14.27 -0.70
CA ALA A 104 16.45 14.14 -1.32
C ALA A 104 17.12 12.80 -0.95
N ILE A 105 17.00 12.36 0.30
CA ILE A 105 17.53 11.07 0.75
C ILE A 105 16.83 9.91 0.07
N ALA A 106 15.53 10.01 -0.19
CA ALA A 106 14.78 8.97 -0.89
C ALA A 106 15.23 8.78 -2.34
N HIS A 107 15.77 9.82 -2.98
CA HIS A 107 16.31 9.74 -4.33
C HIS A 107 17.66 9.01 -4.38
N TYR A 108 18.54 9.20 -3.38
CA TYR A 108 19.86 8.59 -3.35
C TYR A 108 19.91 7.23 -2.62
N ASN A 109 19.29 7.14 -1.45
CA ASN A 109 19.28 5.94 -0.62
C ASN A 109 17.90 5.69 0.03
N PRO A 110 16.89 5.32 -0.78
CA PRO A 110 15.53 5.07 -0.29
C PRO A 110 15.48 3.97 0.77
N SER A 111 16.28 2.92 0.61
CA SER A 111 16.33 1.80 1.56
C SER A 111 16.70 2.25 2.97
N ALA A 112 17.78 3.03 3.12
CA ALA A 112 18.22 3.54 4.41
C ALA A 112 17.19 4.49 5.03
N LEU A 113 16.66 5.44 4.24
CA LEU A 113 15.66 6.40 4.72
C LEU A 113 14.43 5.69 5.27
N TYR A 114 13.87 4.75 4.50
CA TYR A 114 12.66 4.05 4.90
C TYR A 114 12.91 3.14 6.10
N GLN A 115 14.07 2.48 6.19
CA GLN A 115 14.46 1.73 7.38
C GLN A 115 14.54 2.61 8.63
N CYS A 116 15.14 3.80 8.52
CA CYS A 116 15.18 4.80 9.58
C CYS A 116 13.78 5.23 10.01
N LEU A 117 12.89 5.51 9.05
CA LEU A 117 11.49 5.88 9.33
C LEU A 117 10.77 4.80 10.15
N PHE A 118 10.86 3.54 9.73
CA PHE A 118 10.29 2.41 10.47
C PHE A 118 10.87 2.29 11.88
N LYS A 119 12.19 2.38 12.02
CA LYS A 119 12.91 2.30 13.31
C LYS A 119 12.46 3.43 14.23
N ALA A 120 12.49 4.67 13.75
CA ALA A 120 12.18 5.87 14.52
C ALA A 120 10.71 5.91 14.97
N ALA A 121 9.76 5.53 14.11
CA ALA A 121 8.35 5.45 14.48
C ALA A 121 8.12 4.42 15.61
N TRP A 122 8.67 3.21 15.48
CA TRP A 122 8.54 2.19 16.52
C TRP A 122 9.23 2.58 17.83
N GLN A 123 10.47 3.08 17.77
CA GLN A 123 11.21 3.53 18.95
C GLN A 123 10.47 4.66 19.67
N THR A 124 9.79 5.54 18.94
CA THR A 124 8.97 6.62 19.52
C THR A 124 7.82 6.03 20.32
N LEU A 125 7.02 5.14 19.72
CA LEU A 125 5.88 4.53 20.41
C LEU A 125 6.29 3.65 21.58
N SER A 126 7.34 2.84 21.41
CA SER A 126 7.88 1.99 22.47
C SER A 126 8.39 2.81 23.65
N LYS A 127 9.02 3.98 23.41
CA LYS A 127 9.49 4.87 24.49
C LYS A 127 8.30 5.40 25.31
N PHE A 128 7.20 5.78 24.66
CA PHE A 128 6.01 6.28 25.36
C PHE A 128 5.31 5.17 26.16
N ALA A 129 5.21 3.96 25.60
CA ALA A 129 4.64 2.81 26.31
C ALA A 129 5.41 2.47 27.58
N ASN A 130 6.75 2.38 27.47
CA ASN A 130 7.60 2.05 28.60
C ASN A 130 7.57 3.13 29.70
N ARG A 131 7.63 4.42 29.33
CA ARG A 131 7.60 5.53 30.32
C ARG A 131 6.31 5.56 31.14
N LYS A 132 5.20 5.09 30.58
CA LYS A 132 3.91 5.04 31.26
C LYS A 132 3.64 3.72 31.98
N GLY A 133 4.58 2.77 31.95
CA GLY A 133 4.41 1.45 32.57
C GLY A 133 3.26 0.64 31.95
N HIS A 134 2.82 0.95 30.73
CA HIS A 134 1.66 0.30 30.14
C HIS A 134 1.93 -1.17 29.74
N GLY A 135 3.19 -1.61 29.69
CA GLY A 135 3.57 -2.87 29.06
C GLY A 135 3.83 -2.71 27.56
N GLN A 136 3.84 -3.81 26.82
CA GLN A 136 4.24 -3.82 25.42
C GLN A 136 3.07 -3.45 24.48
N LEU A 137 3.28 -2.48 23.59
CA LEU A 137 2.36 -2.18 22.49
C LEU A 137 2.46 -3.21 21.35
N GLY A 138 1.45 -3.24 20.49
CA GLY A 138 1.48 -3.91 19.19
C GLY A 138 1.31 -2.89 18.09
N MET A 139 2.06 -3.00 17.00
CA MET A 139 1.89 -2.09 15.86
C MET A 139 2.02 -2.84 14.53
N THR A 140 1.07 -2.61 13.63
CA THR A 140 1.24 -2.89 12.20
C THR A 140 1.47 -1.57 11.49
N SER A 141 2.58 -1.46 10.78
CA SER A 141 2.99 -0.23 10.10
C SER A 141 3.13 -0.44 8.61
N LEU A 142 2.86 0.60 7.84
CA LEU A 142 2.81 0.57 6.40
C LEU A 142 3.42 1.83 5.80
N LEU A 143 4.40 1.65 4.92
CA LEU A 143 5.03 2.73 4.18
C LEU A 143 4.17 3.19 3.01
N HIS A 144 3.95 4.49 2.93
CA HIS A 144 3.35 5.18 1.81
C HIS A 144 4.30 6.30 1.35
N THR A 145 4.44 6.51 0.04
CA THR A 145 5.45 7.44 -0.51
C THR A 145 4.89 8.50 -1.44
N TRP A 146 3.58 8.56 -1.67
CA TRP A 146 2.95 9.47 -2.62
C TRP A 146 1.78 10.26 -2.04
N GLY A 147 1.52 11.43 -2.61
CA GLY A 147 0.28 12.18 -2.46
C GLY A 147 -0.74 11.84 -3.56
N GLN A 148 -1.92 12.44 -3.50
CA GLN A 148 -2.94 12.26 -4.56
C GLN A 148 -2.40 12.69 -5.92
N ASN A 149 -1.68 13.80 -6.02
CA ASN A 149 -1.04 14.30 -7.25
C ASN A 149 0.26 13.57 -7.65
N LEU A 150 0.56 12.41 -7.06
CA LEU A 150 1.81 11.67 -7.25
C LEU A 150 3.07 12.43 -6.83
N SER A 151 2.96 13.51 -6.07
CA SER A 151 4.13 14.12 -5.44
C SER A 151 4.68 13.20 -4.37
N GLN A 152 5.98 13.32 -4.08
CA GLN A 152 6.61 12.51 -3.04
C GLN A 152 6.17 12.98 -1.65
N HIS A 153 5.44 12.10 -0.97
CA HIS A 153 4.91 12.35 0.37
C HIS A 153 5.13 11.10 1.23
N ILE A 154 6.28 11.03 1.88
CA ILE A 154 6.73 9.85 2.60
C ILE A 154 6.15 9.84 4.02
N HIS A 155 5.32 8.85 4.30
CA HIS A 155 4.72 8.68 5.62
C HIS A 155 4.46 7.22 5.97
N LEU A 156 4.29 6.97 7.26
CA LEU A 156 4.04 5.66 7.82
C LEU A 156 2.68 5.62 8.50
N HIS A 157 1.74 4.86 7.94
CA HIS A 157 0.49 4.53 8.63
C HIS A 157 0.75 3.44 9.66
N CYS A 158 0.38 3.71 10.91
CA CYS A 158 0.58 2.82 12.04
C CYS A 158 -0.77 2.49 12.68
N LEU A 159 -1.15 1.22 12.62
CA LEU A 159 -2.33 0.68 13.27
C LEU A 159 -1.92 -0.02 14.56
N ILE A 160 -2.50 0.43 15.67
CA ILE A 160 -2.11 0.03 17.02
C ILE A 160 -3.38 -0.44 17.74
N PRO A 161 -3.48 -1.71 18.16
CA PRO A 161 -4.56 -2.14 19.05
C PRO A 161 -4.63 -1.24 20.27
N ALA A 162 -5.83 -0.87 20.72
CA ALA A 162 -6.04 0.01 21.86
C ALA A 162 -5.81 -0.74 23.17
N GLY A 163 -4.60 -1.26 23.36
CA GLY A 163 -4.21 -1.97 24.57
C GLY A 163 -2.76 -2.40 24.51
N THR A 164 -2.29 -2.88 25.66
CA THR A 164 -0.92 -3.29 25.90
C THR A 164 -0.88 -4.64 26.60
N LEU A 165 0.18 -5.39 26.34
CA LEU A 165 0.43 -6.68 26.99
C LEU A 165 1.55 -6.50 28.02
N ASP A 166 1.22 -6.59 29.30
CA ASP A 166 2.19 -6.60 30.39
C ASP A 166 2.46 -8.03 30.87
N LYS A 167 3.64 -8.57 30.52
CA LYS A 167 4.03 -9.98 30.70
C LYS A 167 3.00 -10.94 30.13
N THR A 168 1.98 -11.27 30.92
CA THR A 168 0.88 -12.15 30.54
C THR A 168 -0.48 -11.47 30.56
N GLN A 169 -0.64 -10.24 31.05
CA GLN A 169 -1.92 -9.57 31.22
C GLN A 169 -2.20 -8.55 30.11
N TRP A 170 -3.37 -8.65 29.48
CA TRP A 170 -3.87 -7.67 28.52
C TRP A 170 -4.57 -6.51 29.22
N ASN A 171 -4.13 -5.29 28.93
CA ASN A 171 -4.69 -4.06 29.46
C ASN A 171 -5.26 -3.22 28.31
N GLU A 172 -6.57 -3.00 28.28
CA GLU A 172 -7.20 -2.14 27.27
C GLU A 172 -7.00 -0.65 27.59
N ILE A 173 -6.90 0.18 26.54
CA ILE A 173 -6.71 1.63 26.65
C ILE A 173 -8.02 2.32 26.22
N GLU A 174 -8.80 2.75 27.20
CA GLU A 174 -10.09 3.43 27.00
C GLU A 174 -9.94 4.93 26.76
N LYS A 175 -9.11 5.32 25.79
CA LYS A 175 -8.89 6.75 25.44
C LYS A 175 -9.33 7.06 24.02
N GLY A 176 -9.69 8.32 23.78
CA GLY A 176 -10.00 8.83 22.43
C GLY A 176 -8.78 8.85 21.50
N TYR A 177 -7.58 8.97 22.08
CA TYR A 177 -6.28 8.96 21.39
C TYR A 177 -5.23 8.25 22.25
N LEU A 178 -4.16 7.75 21.63
CA LEU A 178 -3.13 6.98 22.33
C LEU A 178 -2.18 7.87 23.14
N TYR A 179 -1.54 8.85 22.47
CA TYR A 179 -0.60 9.79 23.08
C TYR A 179 -0.72 11.19 22.45
N PRO A 180 -0.29 12.25 23.16
CA PRO A 180 -0.29 13.61 22.61
C PRO A 180 0.62 13.73 21.38
N VAL A 181 0.05 14.15 20.24
CA VAL A 181 0.75 14.21 18.95
C VAL A 181 1.94 15.17 18.92
N LYS A 182 1.89 16.30 19.66
CA LYS A 182 3.02 17.25 19.74
C LYS A 182 4.24 16.61 20.42
N ALA A 183 4.02 15.83 21.47
CA ALA A 183 5.08 15.11 22.16
C ALA A 183 5.64 13.97 21.29
N LEU A 184 4.77 13.21 20.62
CA LEU A 184 5.18 12.18 19.65
C LEU A 184 6.04 12.79 18.54
N SER A 185 5.63 13.93 17.97
CA SER A 185 6.35 14.60 16.88
C SER A 185 7.76 15.03 17.29
N THR A 186 7.91 15.56 18.51
CA THR A 186 9.20 15.98 19.05
C THR A 186 10.15 14.80 19.22
N VAL A 187 9.67 13.70 19.82
CA VAL A 187 10.49 12.50 20.03
C VAL A 187 10.79 11.80 18.72
N PHE A 188 9.81 11.73 17.81
CA PHE A 188 9.97 11.15 16.48
C PHE A 188 11.06 11.86 15.67
N ARG A 189 11.06 13.20 15.65
CA ARG A 189 12.13 14.00 15.04
C ARG A 189 13.50 13.59 15.56
N GLY A 190 13.68 13.59 16.89
CA GLY A 190 14.97 13.21 17.51
C GLY A 190 15.40 11.78 17.16
N LYS A 191 14.46 10.82 17.18
CA LYS A 191 14.74 9.42 16.81
C LYS A 191 15.07 9.25 15.33
N MET A 192 14.40 9.98 14.44
CA MET A 192 14.67 9.92 13.01
C MET A 192 16.04 10.49 12.67
N LEU A 193 16.39 11.66 13.21
CA LEU A 193 17.69 12.28 12.99
C LEU A 193 18.84 11.43 13.54
N ALA A 194 18.66 10.82 14.73
CA ALA A 194 19.63 9.88 15.28
C ALA A 194 19.81 8.64 14.38
N ALA A 195 18.70 8.04 13.90
CA ALA A 195 18.77 6.88 13.01
C ALA A 195 19.46 7.20 11.67
N LEU A 196 19.18 8.38 11.09
CA LEU A 196 19.86 8.84 9.87
C LEU A 196 21.36 9.07 10.09
N SER A 197 21.74 9.55 11.27
CA SER A 197 23.14 9.75 11.64
C SER A 197 23.90 8.42 11.71
N GLU A 198 23.31 7.42 12.35
CA GLU A 198 23.89 6.07 12.48
C GLU A 198 24.06 5.35 11.12
N CYS A 199 23.16 5.58 10.17
CA CYS A 199 23.21 4.91 8.86
C CYS A 199 24.25 5.49 7.89
N ASN A 200 25.10 6.43 8.34
CA ASN A 200 26.13 7.12 7.55
C ASN A 200 25.64 7.51 6.14
N THR A 201 24.38 7.93 6.04
CA THR A 201 23.92 8.59 4.82
C THR A 201 24.69 9.89 4.74
N SER A 202 25.60 10.05 3.77
CA SER A 202 26.40 11.28 3.47
C SER A 202 25.59 12.57 3.29
N LEU A 203 24.29 12.49 3.56
CA LEU A 203 23.25 13.51 3.56
C LEU A 203 23.10 14.16 4.94
N MET A 204 24.09 14.05 5.82
CA MET A 204 24.13 14.62 7.18
C MET A 204 23.95 16.15 7.26
N LYS A 205 23.79 16.85 6.13
CA LYS A 205 23.56 18.30 6.07
C LYS A 205 22.20 18.70 5.48
N VAL A 206 21.20 17.81 5.50
CA VAL A 206 19.84 18.23 5.14
C VAL A 206 19.23 19.02 6.30
N ASN A 207 19.06 20.33 6.10
CA ASN A 207 18.32 21.16 7.05
C ASN A 207 16.86 20.70 7.06
N THR A 208 16.32 20.41 8.25
CA THR A 208 14.93 19.98 8.42
C THR A 208 14.19 20.98 9.30
N PRO A 209 12.88 21.18 9.07
CA PRO A 209 12.11 22.08 9.92
C PRO A 209 12.09 21.60 11.37
N THR A 210 11.87 22.55 12.28
CA THR A 210 11.73 22.26 13.72
C THR A 210 10.42 21.53 14.01
N LYS A 211 9.35 21.86 13.28
CA LYS A 211 8.02 21.26 13.43
C LYS A 211 7.87 20.04 12.52
N TRP A 212 7.68 18.88 13.13
CA TRP A 212 7.38 17.62 12.45
C TRP A 212 5.93 17.22 12.70
N CYS A 213 5.36 16.37 11.84
CA CYS A 213 3.96 15.99 11.91
C CYS A 213 3.81 14.50 12.26
N VAL A 214 3.22 14.25 13.42
CA VAL A 214 2.54 13.00 13.73
C VAL A 214 1.04 13.30 13.80
N TYR A 215 0.27 12.68 12.94
CA TYR A 215 -1.18 12.80 12.94
C TYR A 215 -1.81 11.63 13.69
N SER A 216 -2.89 11.88 14.42
CA SER A 216 -3.71 10.84 15.06
C SER A 216 -5.13 10.97 14.56
N LYS A 217 -5.67 9.89 13.99
CA LYS A 217 -7.10 9.76 13.79
C LYS A 217 -7.76 9.34 15.10
N ALA A 218 -9.02 9.74 15.29
CA ALA A 218 -9.85 9.25 16.39
C ALA A 218 -9.86 7.71 16.40
N CYS A 219 -9.89 7.14 17.61
CA CYS A 219 -9.87 5.70 17.83
C CYS A 219 -10.95 4.99 16.99
N LEU A 220 -10.53 4.07 16.14
CA LEU A 220 -11.39 3.33 15.23
C LEU A 220 -11.97 2.12 15.97
N ALA A 221 -13.29 1.96 15.93
CA ALA A 221 -13.92 0.75 16.40
C ALA A 221 -13.50 -0.45 15.53
N TYR A 222 -13.36 -1.62 16.15
CA TYR A 222 -13.20 -2.87 15.40
C TYR A 222 -14.39 -3.00 14.44
N SER A 223 -14.10 -3.16 13.16
CA SER A 223 -15.10 -3.38 12.11
C SER A 223 -14.41 -3.91 10.85
N GLU A 224 -15.16 -4.56 9.98
CA GLU A 224 -14.67 -4.91 8.63
C GLU A 224 -14.14 -3.68 7.88
N LYS A 225 -14.73 -2.51 8.15
CA LYS A 225 -14.29 -1.22 7.61
C LYS A 225 -12.86 -0.85 8.02
N LEU A 226 -12.36 -1.31 9.17
CA LEU A 226 -10.96 -1.10 9.57
C LEU A 226 -9.98 -1.85 8.66
N VAL A 227 -10.34 -3.09 8.29
CA VAL A 227 -9.48 -3.90 7.41
C VAL A 227 -9.53 -3.35 5.99
N SER A 228 -10.74 -3.02 5.51
CA SER A 228 -10.92 -2.34 4.23
C SER A 228 -10.21 -0.99 4.20
N TYR A 229 -10.14 -0.28 5.33
CA TYR A 229 -9.37 0.95 5.46
C TYR A 229 -7.87 0.71 5.25
N LEU A 230 -7.29 -0.32 5.89
CA LEU A 230 -5.89 -0.71 5.69
C LEU A 230 -5.62 -1.17 4.26
N ALA A 231 -6.52 -1.98 3.69
CA ALA A 231 -6.43 -2.54 2.35
C ALA A 231 -6.12 -1.51 1.27
N ARG A 232 -6.67 -0.30 1.42
CA ARG A 232 -6.47 0.79 0.47
C ARG A 232 -5.02 1.22 0.35
N TYR A 233 -4.22 1.03 1.40
CA TYR A 233 -2.82 1.46 1.45
C TYR A 233 -1.82 0.31 1.23
N THR A 234 -2.27 -0.95 1.36
CA THR A 234 -1.36 -2.09 1.52
C THR A 234 -0.85 -2.66 0.22
N GLN A 235 -1.68 -2.70 -0.82
CA GLN A 235 -1.34 -3.36 -2.07
C GLN A 235 -1.88 -2.71 -3.34
N LYS A 236 -2.76 -1.69 -3.28
CA LYS A 236 -3.08 -0.91 -4.49
C LYS A 236 -1.80 -0.22 -4.98
N GLY A 237 -1.57 -0.24 -6.30
CA GLY A 237 -0.41 0.41 -6.93
C GLY A 237 -0.37 1.91 -6.66
N VAL A 238 0.59 2.62 -7.26
CA VAL A 238 0.79 4.06 -7.04
C VAL A 238 -0.46 4.89 -7.35
N MET A 239 -1.24 4.51 -8.37
CA MET A 239 -2.54 5.10 -8.67
C MET A 239 -3.47 4.08 -9.30
N SER A 240 -4.78 4.32 -9.25
CA SER A 240 -5.75 3.61 -10.08
C SER A 240 -5.73 4.17 -11.51
N GLU A 241 -5.78 3.30 -12.52
CA GLU A 241 -5.90 3.72 -13.93
C GLU A 241 -7.24 4.43 -14.20
N SER A 242 -8.27 4.17 -13.40
CA SER A 242 -9.54 4.92 -13.45
C SER A 242 -9.42 6.41 -13.18
N ARG A 243 -8.24 6.87 -12.71
CA ARG A 243 -7.94 8.30 -12.52
C ARG A 243 -7.44 8.96 -13.80
N LEU A 244 -6.95 8.21 -14.79
CA LEU A 244 -6.50 8.75 -16.07
C LEU A 244 -7.71 9.29 -16.84
N VAL A 245 -7.57 10.52 -17.35
CA VAL A 245 -8.61 11.22 -18.11
C VAL A 245 -8.24 11.27 -19.59
N SER A 246 -7.00 11.66 -19.88
CA SER A 246 -6.44 11.71 -21.23
C SER A 246 -4.94 11.45 -21.20
N ALA A 247 -4.41 10.92 -22.30
CA ALA A 247 -2.98 10.82 -22.54
C ALA A 247 -2.72 11.01 -24.03
N ASN A 248 -1.78 11.88 -24.38
CA ASN A 248 -1.36 12.14 -25.76
C ASN A 248 0.17 12.18 -25.85
N ALA A 249 0.70 12.58 -27.01
CA ALA A 249 2.14 12.59 -27.26
C ALA A 249 2.90 13.59 -26.36
N GLN A 250 2.23 14.58 -25.76
CA GLN A 250 2.85 15.64 -24.98
C GLN A 250 2.57 15.52 -23.47
N SER A 251 1.36 15.09 -23.10
CA SER A 251 0.88 15.18 -21.71
C SER A 251 -0.10 14.08 -21.30
N VAL A 252 -0.17 13.91 -19.98
CA VAL A 252 -1.12 13.04 -19.28
C VAL A 252 -1.96 13.87 -18.32
N SER A 253 -3.29 13.70 -18.39
CA SER A 253 -4.22 14.30 -17.45
C SER A 253 -4.85 13.25 -16.54
N PHE A 254 -4.91 13.52 -15.24
CA PHE A 254 -5.53 12.60 -14.28
C PHE A 254 -6.25 13.33 -13.13
N LYS A 255 -7.29 12.68 -12.60
CA LYS A 255 -8.08 13.16 -11.47
C LYS A 255 -7.31 13.02 -10.16
N TYR A 256 -7.37 14.02 -9.30
CA TYR A 256 -6.86 13.99 -7.93
C TYR A 256 -7.84 14.69 -6.97
N ARG A 257 -7.83 14.22 -5.72
CA ARG A 257 -8.59 14.83 -4.64
C ARG A 257 -7.75 15.92 -3.98
N ASP A 258 -8.22 17.15 -4.00
CA ASP A 258 -7.54 18.28 -3.37
C ASP A 258 -8.01 18.46 -1.93
N TYR A 259 -7.19 18.02 -0.98
CA TYR A 259 -7.49 18.14 0.46
C TYR A 259 -7.42 19.58 0.98
N ALA A 260 -6.73 20.49 0.27
CA ALA A 260 -6.63 21.89 0.66
C ALA A 260 -7.83 22.72 0.18
N ASP A 261 -8.48 22.29 -0.91
CA ASP A 261 -9.68 22.92 -1.46
C ASP A 261 -10.91 22.04 -1.22
N ASP A 262 -11.32 21.95 0.05
CA ASP A 262 -12.55 21.30 0.52
C ASP A 262 -12.78 19.87 -0.03
N ASN A 263 -11.71 19.09 -0.19
CA ASN A 263 -11.80 17.73 -0.72
C ASN A 263 -12.47 17.67 -2.11
N ARG A 264 -12.26 18.68 -2.96
CA ARG A 264 -12.79 18.70 -4.33
C ARG A 264 -12.01 17.76 -5.25
N ASP A 265 -12.69 17.14 -6.20
CA ASP A 265 -12.06 16.36 -7.26
C ASP A 265 -11.66 17.30 -8.40
N LYS A 266 -10.36 17.36 -8.70
CA LYS A 266 -9.76 18.20 -9.74
C LYS A 266 -9.02 17.35 -10.76
N VAL A 267 -8.72 17.92 -11.92
CA VAL A 267 -7.86 17.30 -12.93
C VAL A 267 -6.54 18.07 -12.95
N MET A 268 -5.42 17.35 -13.05
CA MET A 268 -4.14 17.95 -13.36
C MET A 268 -3.53 17.33 -14.61
N THR A 269 -2.81 18.16 -15.35
CA THR A 269 -2.10 17.78 -16.57
C THR A 269 -0.60 17.96 -16.34
N LEU A 270 0.17 16.92 -16.64
CA LEU A 270 1.62 16.92 -16.56
C LEU A 270 2.21 16.57 -17.93
N SER A 271 3.43 17.01 -18.22
CA SER A 271 4.17 16.43 -19.35
C SER A 271 4.36 14.93 -19.13
N ASN A 272 4.54 14.18 -20.21
CA ASN A 272 4.80 12.74 -20.13
C ASN A 272 6.01 12.43 -19.24
N ASP A 273 7.08 13.21 -19.35
CA ASP A 273 8.28 13.04 -18.54
C ASP A 273 8.03 13.30 -17.05
N GLU A 274 7.30 14.36 -16.69
CA GLU A 274 7.00 14.66 -15.29
C GLU A 274 6.04 13.62 -14.69
N PHE A 275 5.08 13.13 -15.47
CA PHE A 275 4.20 12.04 -15.04
C PHE A 275 5.00 10.76 -14.77
N LEU A 276 5.88 10.36 -15.69
CA LEU A 276 6.73 9.18 -15.52
C LEU A 276 7.70 9.33 -14.35
N ARG A 277 8.34 10.49 -14.20
CA ARG A 277 9.21 10.80 -13.06
C ARG A 277 8.46 10.64 -11.73
N ARG A 278 7.27 11.23 -11.61
CA ARG A 278 6.43 11.10 -10.41
C ARG A 278 6.00 9.67 -10.17
N TYR A 279 5.59 8.93 -11.19
CA TYR A 279 5.18 7.54 -11.00
C TYR A 279 6.36 6.66 -10.55
N LEU A 280 7.51 6.79 -11.22
CA LEU A 280 8.68 5.94 -11.02
C LEU A 280 9.43 6.22 -9.72
N GLN A 281 9.30 7.41 -9.12
CA GLN A 281 9.90 7.71 -7.82
C GLN A 281 9.26 6.90 -6.66
N HIS A 282 8.12 6.25 -6.91
CA HIS A 282 7.43 5.40 -5.93
C HIS A 282 7.74 3.90 -6.08
N VAL A 283 8.59 3.56 -7.06
CA VAL A 283 9.11 2.21 -7.21
C VAL A 283 10.04 1.90 -6.04
N LEU A 284 9.65 0.91 -5.23
CA LEU A 284 10.38 0.56 -4.01
C LEU A 284 11.60 -0.32 -4.32
N PRO A 285 12.67 -0.24 -3.52
CA PRO A 285 13.83 -1.11 -3.66
C PRO A 285 13.46 -2.60 -3.67
N LYS A 286 14.23 -3.40 -4.41
CA LYS A 286 14.00 -4.86 -4.50
C LYS A 286 14.02 -5.47 -3.09
N GLY A 287 13.02 -6.29 -2.78
CA GLY A 287 12.89 -6.95 -1.47
C GLY A 287 12.46 -6.03 -0.32
N PHE A 288 12.21 -4.74 -0.56
CA PHE A 288 11.84 -3.83 0.52
C PHE A 288 10.45 -4.15 1.09
N MET A 289 10.42 -4.54 2.36
CA MET A 289 9.19 -4.87 3.09
C MET A 289 8.41 -3.60 3.48
N ARG A 290 7.33 -3.33 2.73
CA ARG A 290 6.44 -2.16 2.92
C ARG A 290 5.57 -2.23 4.18
N ILE A 291 5.28 -3.43 4.69
CA ILE A 291 4.42 -3.65 5.84
C ILE A 291 5.21 -4.37 6.92
N ARG A 292 5.29 -3.80 8.13
CA ARG A 292 6.07 -4.36 9.23
C ARG A 292 5.25 -4.43 10.50
N HIS A 293 5.46 -5.47 11.30
CA HIS A 293 4.78 -5.66 12.57
C HIS A 293 5.76 -5.61 13.74
N TYR A 294 5.34 -5.00 14.85
CA TYR A 294 6.18 -4.73 16.01
C TYR A 294 5.50 -5.09 17.33
N GLY A 295 6.32 -5.20 18.37
CA GLY A 295 5.89 -5.51 19.73
C GLY A 295 5.19 -6.86 19.79
N PHE A 296 4.01 -6.94 20.40
CA PHE A 296 3.29 -8.21 20.47
C PHE A 296 2.73 -8.68 19.12
N LEU A 297 2.71 -7.82 18.10
CA LEU A 297 2.34 -8.19 16.73
C LEU A 297 3.54 -8.66 15.89
N ALA A 298 4.78 -8.62 16.40
CA ALA A 298 5.95 -9.07 15.67
C ALA A 298 5.83 -10.56 15.26
N ASN A 299 6.21 -10.89 14.02
CA ASN A 299 5.98 -12.21 13.43
C ASN A 299 6.46 -13.38 14.31
N ALA A 300 7.61 -13.23 14.98
CA ALA A 300 8.20 -14.26 15.84
C ALA A 300 7.33 -14.64 17.06
N CYS A 301 6.46 -13.74 17.54
CA CYS A 301 5.66 -13.96 18.75
C CYS A 301 4.15 -13.74 18.57
N ARG A 302 3.72 -13.19 17.42
CA ARG A 302 2.33 -12.77 17.16
C ARG A 302 1.33 -13.88 17.42
N LYS A 303 1.56 -15.09 16.90
CA LYS A 303 0.60 -16.20 17.05
C LYS A 303 0.32 -16.52 18.53
N ARG A 304 1.38 -16.67 19.33
CA ARG A 304 1.31 -16.95 20.76
C ARG A 304 0.67 -15.80 21.54
N LYS A 305 1.10 -14.55 21.30
CA LYS A 305 0.60 -13.39 22.04
C LYS A 305 -0.84 -13.02 21.69
N LEU A 306 -1.24 -13.16 20.42
CA LEU A 306 -2.64 -12.97 20.03
C LEU A 306 -3.57 -14.01 20.66
N ALA A 307 -3.13 -15.27 20.76
CA ALA A 307 -3.91 -16.32 21.44
C ALA A 307 -4.10 -15.98 22.93
N LEU A 308 -3.04 -15.55 23.60
CA LEU A 308 -3.07 -15.12 25.01
C LEU A 308 -4.00 -13.92 25.23
N ILE A 309 -3.90 -12.88 24.39
CA ILE A 309 -4.77 -11.71 24.51
C ILE A 309 -6.23 -12.12 24.28
N ARG A 310 -6.51 -13.00 23.31
CA ARG A 310 -7.87 -13.47 23.02
C ARG A 310 -8.49 -14.29 24.14
N SER A 311 -7.70 -14.98 24.96
CA SER A 311 -8.22 -15.71 26.13
C SER A 311 -8.54 -14.79 27.31
N GLN A 312 -8.05 -13.55 27.30
CA GLN A 312 -8.19 -12.58 28.40
C GLN A 312 -9.07 -11.39 28.06
N ALA A 313 -9.23 -11.08 26.77
CA ALA A 313 -10.15 -10.07 26.31
C ALA A 313 -11.58 -10.53 26.63
N SER A 314 -12.01 -10.25 27.86
CA SER A 314 -13.40 -10.21 28.26
C SER A 314 -14.16 -9.43 27.19
N CYS A 315 -15.29 -9.95 26.72
CA CYS A 315 -16.12 -9.42 25.64
C CYS A 315 -16.73 -8.01 25.94
N THR A 316 -15.95 -7.03 26.36
CA THR A 316 -16.38 -5.67 26.71
C THR A 316 -16.72 -4.85 25.47
N CYS A 317 -15.98 -5.06 24.38
CA CYS A 317 -16.45 -4.70 23.06
C CYS A 317 -17.33 -5.83 22.52
N ARG A 318 -18.66 -5.75 22.71
CA ARG A 318 -19.67 -6.50 21.91
C ARG A 318 -19.58 -6.09 20.43
N VAL A 319 -18.41 -6.19 19.83
CA VAL A 319 -18.30 -6.08 18.39
C VAL A 319 -18.71 -7.44 17.89
N LYS A 320 -19.91 -7.52 17.29
CA LYS A 320 -20.34 -8.70 16.56
C LYS A 320 -19.16 -9.12 15.70
N ARG A 321 -18.59 -10.31 15.98
CA ARG A 321 -17.74 -10.96 14.99
C ARG A 321 -18.50 -10.84 13.68
N PRO A 322 -17.88 -10.32 12.61
CA PRO A 322 -18.55 -10.35 11.32
C PRO A 322 -19.04 -11.78 11.15
N LYS A 323 -20.32 -11.93 10.72
CA LYS A 323 -20.86 -13.25 10.43
C LYS A 323 -19.77 -13.95 9.62
N THR A 324 -19.32 -15.12 10.09
CA THR A 324 -18.61 -16.07 9.25
C THR A 324 -19.61 -16.50 8.18
N GLY A 325 -19.85 -15.58 7.25
CA GLY A 325 -20.88 -15.59 6.24
C GLY A 325 -20.15 -15.67 4.94
N GLU A 326 -20.20 -16.87 4.38
CA GLU A 326 -19.65 -17.28 3.10
C GLU A 326 -18.12 -17.29 3.05
N ASN A 327 -17.58 -18.48 2.74
CA ASN A 327 -16.33 -18.55 2.00
C ASN A 327 -16.53 -17.64 0.79
N VAL A 328 -16.15 -16.36 0.88
CA VAL A 328 -16.03 -15.51 -0.29
C VAL A 328 -15.03 -16.25 -1.16
N THR A 329 -15.55 -16.94 -2.17
CA THR A 329 -14.74 -17.59 -3.17
C THR A 329 -13.84 -16.49 -3.68
N LEU A 330 -12.57 -16.53 -3.28
CA LEU A 330 -11.57 -15.57 -3.75
C LEU A 330 -11.37 -15.70 -5.27
N ILE A 331 -11.98 -16.71 -5.90
CA ILE A 331 -12.08 -16.81 -7.33
C ILE A 331 -13.08 -15.73 -7.80
N PRO A 332 -12.66 -14.76 -8.62
CA PRO A 332 -13.58 -13.79 -9.18
C PRO A 332 -14.73 -14.53 -9.89
N ASN A 333 -15.96 -14.32 -9.44
CA ASN A 333 -17.14 -14.77 -10.18
C ASN A 333 -17.32 -13.84 -11.37
N TRP A 334 -16.64 -14.13 -12.47
CA TRP A 334 -16.82 -13.41 -13.73
C TRP A 334 -18.06 -13.94 -14.44
N ALA A 335 -19.14 -13.18 -14.38
CA ALA A 335 -20.36 -13.49 -15.12
C ALA A 335 -20.08 -13.48 -16.62
N CYS A 336 -20.59 -14.50 -17.31
CA CYS A 336 -20.49 -14.60 -18.76
C CYS A 336 -21.20 -13.42 -19.42
N GLN A 337 -20.47 -12.66 -20.24
CA GLN A 337 -21.04 -11.49 -20.92
C GLN A 337 -22.03 -11.87 -22.03
N HIS A 338 -21.99 -13.10 -22.52
CA HIS A 338 -22.90 -13.63 -23.53
C HIS A 338 -24.25 -14.01 -22.93
N CYS A 339 -24.29 -15.02 -22.05
CA CYS A 339 -25.57 -15.50 -21.50
C CYS A 339 -26.03 -14.80 -20.21
N LYS A 340 -25.17 -14.02 -19.54
CA LYS A 340 -25.42 -13.37 -18.22
C LYS A 340 -25.81 -14.30 -17.06
N VAL A 341 -25.97 -15.60 -17.31
CA VAL A 341 -26.34 -16.63 -16.33
C VAL A 341 -25.12 -17.41 -15.83
N GLY A 342 -24.27 -17.86 -16.75
CA GLY A 342 -23.11 -18.71 -16.42
C GLY A 342 -21.93 -17.96 -15.84
N ILE A 343 -21.02 -18.72 -15.21
CA ILE A 343 -19.78 -18.23 -14.61
C ILE A 343 -18.60 -18.71 -15.46
N LEU A 344 -17.68 -17.80 -15.72
CA LEU A 344 -16.44 -18.11 -16.42
C LEU A 344 -15.49 -18.88 -15.49
N ARG A 345 -15.07 -20.06 -15.92
CA ARG A 345 -14.12 -20.95 -15.24
C ARG A 345 -12.79 -20.96 -15.97
N LEU A 346 -11.68 -20.89 -15.24
CA LEU A 346 -10.35 -21.01 -15.82
C LEU A 346 -10.13 -22.45 -16.30
N ILE A 347 -9.92 -22.62 -17.60
CA ILE A 347 -9.66 -23.93 -18.23
C ILE A 347 -8.17 -24.20 -18.31
N GLY A 348 -7.34 -23.17 -18.52
CA GLY A 348 -5.89 -23.36 -18.61
C GLY A 348 -5.12 -22.07 -18.83
N VAL A 349 -3.79 -22.21 -18.79
CA VAL A 349 -2.84 -21.15 -19.15
C VAL A 349 -1.97 -21.66 -20.30
N PHE A 350 -1.98 -20.93 -21.41
CA PHE A 350 -1.29 -21.31 -22.64
C PHE A 350 -0.32 -20.21 -23.04
N LYS A 351 0.80 -20.56 -23.68
CA LYS A 351 1.60 -19.60 -24.45
C LYS A 351 1.16 -19.74 -25.91
N LEU A 352 0.90 -18.62 -26.58
CA LEU A 352 0.75 -18.64 -28.03
C LEU A 352 2.14 -18.78 -28.65
N ASP A 353 2.28 -19.67 -29.62
CA ASP A 353 3.53 -19.85 -30.38
C ASP A 353 3.77 -18.70 -31.38
N ALA A 354 2.78 -17.82 -31.59
CA ALA A 354 2.87 -16.66 -32.47
C ALA A 354 2.68 -15.34 -31.70
N THR A 355 3.58 -14.39 -31.93
CA THR A 355 3.46 -13.00 -31.48
C THR A 355 2.26 -12.34 -32.16
N PRO A 356 1.22 -11.90 -31.44
CA PRO A 356 0.07 -11.25 -32.08
C PRO A 356 0.49 -9.88 -32.66
N THR A 357 0.07 -9.60 -33.89
CA THR A 357 0.34 -8.36 -34.64
C THR A 357 -0.43 -7.13 -34.11
N LYS A 358 -1.43 -7.35 -33.25
CA LYS A 358 -2.13 -6.32 -32.46
C LYS A 358 -2.17 -6.72 -31.00
N VAL A 359 -1.72 -5.82 -30.12
CA VAL A 359 -1.75 -6.03 -28.67
C VAL A 359 -3.07 -5.49 -28.13
N ASP A 360 -4.14 -6.27 -28.22
CA ASP A 360 -5.38 -5.95 -27.51
C ASP A 360 -5.22 -6.27 -26.02
N ARG A 361 -5.21 -5.22 -25.19
CA ARG A 361 -5.04 -5.34 -23.73
C ARG A 361 -6.35 -5.67 -23.05
N THR A 362 -6.43 -6.81 -22.39
CA THR A 362 -7.63 -7.22 -21.64
C THR A 362 -7.65 -6.60 -20.24
N SER A 363 -8.65 -5.75 -19.94
CA SER A 363 -8.90 -5.00 -18.68
C SER A 363 -8.48 -5.71 -17.40
#